data_AF-A0A8B3NJU1-F1
#
_entry.id   AF-A0A8B3NJU1-F1
#
_cell.length_a   1.000
_cell.length_b   1.000
_cell.length_c   1.000
_cell.angle_alpha   90.00
_cell.angle_beta   90.00
_cell.angle_gamma   90.00
#
_symmetry.space_group_name_H-M   'P 1'
#
loop_
_entity.id
_entity.type
_entity.pdbx_description
1 polymer ?
#
loop_
_entity_poly.entity_id
_entity_poly.type
_entity_poly.pdbx_seq_one_letter_code
_entity_poly.pdbx_strand_id
1 'polypeptide(L)'
;WQYVGGSVVTILGSLAFDTRTITVNGELIFAMAWLVLVLSLGAIFLLMVMIRDGEMSKVASLFYLVPAVTAVIAWALFGEALTLLQIAGMAIATLGVGLATARQDRAQPTRARASR
;
A
#
# COMPACT_ATOMS: atom_id res chain seq x y z
N TRP A 1 -2.45 1.73 -24.11
CA TRP A 1 -1.10 2.29 -24.33
C TRP A 1 -0.22 2.29 -23.09
N GLN A 2 -0.71 2.69 -21.90
CA GLN A 2 0.08 2.71 -20.65
C GLN A 2 0.79 1.38 -20.33
N TYR A 3 0.09 0.25 -20.40
CA TYR A 3 0.69 -1.07 -20.14
C TYR A 3 1.72 -1.49 -21.20
N VAL A 4 1.50 -1.12 -22.46
CA VAL A 4 2.44 -1.39 -23.55
C VAL A 4 3.72 -0.59 -23.34
N GLY A 5 3.61 0.71 -23.05
CA GLY A 5 4.76 1.56 -22.74
C GLY A 5 5.54 1.08 -21.51
N GLY A 6 4.83 0.71 -20.44
CA GLY A 6 5.45 0.12 -19.24
C GLY A 6 6.20 -1.17 -19.55
N SER A 7 5.57 -2.10 -20.30
CA SER A 7 6.18 -3.37 -20.66
C SER A 7 7.46 -3.21 -21.49
N VAL A 8 7.50 -2.25 -22.42
CA VAL A 8 8.70 -1.96 -23.21
C VAL A 8 9.85 -1.51 -22.32
N VAL A 9 9.60 -0.58 -21.38
CA VAL A 9 10.63 -0.10 -20.44
C VAL A 9 11.11 -1.23 -19.53
N THR A 10 10.20 -2.04 -19.00
CA THR A 10 10.55 -3.16 -18.11
C THR A 10 11.35 -4.24 -18.84
N ILE A 11 11.00 -4.56 -20.10
CA ILE A 11 11.73 -5.53 -20.93
C ILE A 11 13.14 -5.03 -21.19
N LEU A 12 13.31 -3.77 -21.59
CA LEU A 12 14.65 -3.20 -21.82
C LEU A 12 15.51 -3.21 -20.56
N GLY A 13 14.92 -2.90 -19.39
CA GLY A 13 15.61 -3.01 -18.11
C GLY A 13 16.01 -4.45 -17.77
N SER A 14 15.11 -5.42 -17.94
CA SER A 14 15.43 -6.84 -17.72
C SER A 14 16.56 -7.31 -18.64
N LEU A 15 16.55 -6.94 -19.93
CA LEU A 15 17.61 -7.31 -20.86
C LEU A 15 18.98 -6.73 -20.48
N ALA A 16 19.02 -5.58 -19.80
CA ALA A 16 20.24 -4.89 -19.41
C ALA A 16 20.82 -5.36 -18.06
N PHE A 17 19.97 -5.78 -17.12
CA PHE A 17 20.39 -6.04 -15.72
C PHE A 17 20.17 -7.46 -15.23
N ASP A 18 19.34 -8.25 -15.91
CA ASP A 18 18.95 -9.59 -15.44
C ASP A 18 19.82 -10.69 -16.06
N THR A 19 20.11 -11.72 -15.27
CA THR A 19 20.91 -12.90 -15.67
C THR A 19 20.06 -13.97 -16.38
N ARG A 20 18.74 -13.74 -16.51
CA ARG A 20 17.75 -14.59 -17.22
C ARG A 20 17.58 -16.00 -16.65
N THR A 21 18.14 -16.28 -15.49
CA THR A 21 17.97 -17.56 -14.79
C THR A 21 16.75 -17.50 -13.88
N ILE A 22 15.56 -17.68 -14.47
CA ILE A 22 14.31 -17.74 -13.71
C ILE A 22 14.05 -19.19 -13.30
N THR A 23 14.07 -19.46 -12.00
CA THR A 23 13.67 -20.76 -11.46
C THR A 23 12.17 -20.72 -11.17
N VAL A 24 11.38 -21.27 -12.08
CA VAL A 24 9.92 -21.34 -11.89
C VAL A 24 9.63 -22.40 -10.83
N ASN A 25 9.20 -21.96 -9.65
CA ASN A 25 8.78 -22.82 -8.55
C ASN A 25 7.37 -22.42 -8.07
N GLY A 26 6.76 -23.26 -7.23
CA GLY A 26 5.41 -23.02 -6.73
C GLY A 26 5.28 -21.71 -5.93
N GLU A 27 6.34 -21.32 -5.22
CA GLU A 27 6.39 -20.08 -4.44
C GLU A 27 6.36 -18.83 -5.34
N LEU A 28 7.11 -18.83 -6.44
CA LEU A 28 7.11 -17.76 -7.43
C LEU A 28 5.73 -17.59 -8.07
N ILE A 29 5.11 -18.71 -8.49
CA ILE A 29 3.76 -18.70 -9.07
C ILE A 29 2.75 -18.16 -8.05
N PHE A 30 2.83 -18.63 -6.80
CA PHE A 30 1.95 -18.17 -5.73
C PHE A 30 2.13 -16.67 -5.45
N ALA A 31 3.37 -16.20 -5.32
CA ALA A 31 3.67 -14.79 -5.10
C ALA A 31 3.14 -13.92 -6.25
N MET A 32 3.39 -14.30 -7.51
CA MET A 32 2.86 -13.57 -8.67
C MET A 32 1.33 -13.56 -8.69
N ALA A 33 0.69 -14.71 -8.45
CA ALA A 33 -0.76 -14.80 -8.40
C ALA A 33 -1.35 -13.91 -7.29
N TRP A 34 -0.72 -13.90 -6.12
CA TRP A 34 -1.12 -13.05 -4.99
C TRP A 34 -1.01 -11.55 -5.33
N LEU A 35 0.14 -11.14 -5.88
CA LEU A 35 0.38 -9.74 -6.26
C LEU A 35 -0.62 -9.26 -7.33
N VAL A 36 -0.94 -10.10 -8.31
CA VAL A 36 -1.87 -9.74 -9.39
C VAL A 36 -3.32 -9.79 -8.92
N LEU A 37 -3.77 -10.91 -8.35
CA LEU A 37 -5.18 -11.12 -8.05
C LEU A 37 -5.60 -10.37 -6.79
N VAL A 38 -4.86 -10.51 -5.69
CA VAL A 38 -5.27 -9.96 -4.39
C VAL A 38 -4.87 -8.50 -4.27
N LEU A 39 -3.58 -8.20 -4.45
CA LEU A 39 -3.08 -6.84 -4.25
C LEU A 39 -3.49 -5.87 -5.36
N SER A 40 -3.65 -6.33 -6.62
CA SER A 40 -4.07 -5.43 -7.71
C SER A 40 -5.58 -5.48 -7.93
N LEU A 41 -6.12 -6.60 -8.39
CA LEU A 41 -7.56 -6.69 -8.69
C LEU A 41 -8.39 -6.51 -7.41
N GLY A 42 -8.06 -7.24 -6.34
CA GLY A 42 -8.77 -7.19 -5.07
C GLY A 42 -8.77 -5.79 -4.44
N ALA A 43 -7.63 -5.11 -4.44
CA ALA A 43 -7.54 -3.75 -3.91
C ALA A 43 -8.37 -2.74 -4.72
N ILE A 44 -8.35 -2.83 -6.05
CA ILE A 44 -9.15 -1.94 -6.91
C ILE A 44 -10.65 -2.23 -6.71
N PHE A 45 -11.05 -3.50 -6.60
CA PHE A 45 -12.44 -3.85 -6.27
C PHE A 45 -12.87 -3.27 -4.93
N LEU A 46 -12.06 -3.42 -3.88
CA LEU A 46 -12.32 -2.82 -2.58
C LEU A 46 -12.46 -1.30 -2.68
N LEU A 47 -11.56 -0.64 -3.41
CA LEU A 47 -11.64 0.80 -3.64
C LEU A 47 -12.96 1.19 -4.33
N MET A 48 -13.35 0.46 -5.38
CA MET A 48 -14.63 0.71 -6.07
C MET A 48 -15.84 0.49 -5.15
N VAL A 49 -15.81 -0.53 -4.29
CA VAL A 49 -16.87 -0.80 -3.30
C VAL A 49 -16.98 0.37 -2.31
N MET A 50 -15.86 0.83 -1.74
CA MET A 50 -15.90 1.96 -0.81
C MET A 50 -16.34 3.27 -1.47
N ILE A 51 -15.98 3.50 -2.74
CA ILE A 51 -16.46 4.68 -3.49
C ILE A 51 -17.98 4.63 -3.57
N ARG A 52 -18.55 3.45 -3.81
CA ARG A 52 -20.00 3.25 -3.84
C ARG A 52 -20.66 3.52 -2.48
N ASP A 53 -19.98 3.18 -1.39
CA ASP A 53 -20.48 3.37 -0.02
C ASP A 53 -20.20 4.77 0.56
N GLY A 54 -19.51 5.65 -0.18
CA GLY A 54 -19.20 7.02 0.27
C GLY A 54 -18.09 7.14 1.33
N GLU A 55 -17.47 6.02 1.72
CA GLU A 55 -16.45 5.89 2.78
C GLU A 55 -15.01 6.12 2.28
N MET A 56 -14.81 6.78 1.12
CA MET A 56 -13.49 6.90 0.48
C MET A 56 -12.43 7.51 1.40
N SER A 57 -12.80 8.52 2.21
CA SER A 57 -11.88 9.20 3.13
C SER A 57 -11.35 8.30 4.25
N LYS A 58 -12.09 7.27 4.66
CA LYS A 58 -11.75 6.45 5.83
C LYS A 58 -10.77 5.33 5.50
N VAL A 59 -10.69 4.91 4.24
CA VAL A 59 -9.72 3.89 3.80
C VAL A 59 -8.51 4.53 3.13
N ALA A 60 -8.63 5.75 2.60
CA ALA A 60 -7.45 6.56 2.26
C ALA A 60 -6.50 6.71 3.46
N SER A 61 -7.04 6.86 4.68
CA SER A 61 -6.23 6.92 5.90
C SER A 61 -5.62 5.56 6.29
N LEU A 62 -6.29 4.44 6.00
CA LEU A 62 -5.72 3.09 6.18
C LEU A 62 -4.46 2.88 5.34
N PHE A 63 -4.39 3.43 4.11
CA PHE A 63 -3.17 3.37 3.30
C PHE A 63 -1.98 4.08 3.95
N TYR A 64 -2.22 5.11 4.76
CA TYR A 64 -1.14 5.77 5.50
C TYR A 64 -0.59 4.89 6.64
N LEU A 65 -1.36 3.95 7.19
CA LEU A 65 -0.88 3.02 8.22
C LEU A 65 -0.05 1.85 7.69
N VAL A 66 -0.08 1.60 6.36
CA VAL A 66 0.66 0.50 5.71
C VAL A 66 2.12 0.39 6.16
N PRO A 67 2.96 1.46 6.13
CA PRO A 67 4.37 1.34 6.54
C PRO A 67 4.56 0.87 7.99
N ALA A 68 3.71 1.31 8.92
CA ALA A 68 3.79 0.91 10.32
C ALA A 68 3.35 -0.56 10.50
N VAL A 69 2.25 -0.96 9.87
CA VAL A 69 1.76 -2.34 9.92
C VAL A 69 2.77 -3.30 9.30
N THR A 70 3.35 -2.95 8.15
CA THR A 70 4.38 -3.77 7.50
C THR A 70 5.61 -3.95 8.37
N ALA A 71 6.07 -2.91 9.08
CA ALA A 71 7.21 -3.03 10.00
C ALA A 71 6.92 -3.96 11.19
N VAL A 72 5.71 -3.90 11.75
CA VAL A 72 5.28 -4.81 12.84
C VAL A 72 5.20 -6.26 12.35
N ILE A 73 4.64 -6.48 11.16
CA ILE A 73 4.58 -7.80 10.53
C ILE A 73 5.99 -8.33 10.27
N ALA A 74 6.90 -7.48 9.79
CA ALA A 74 8.27 -7.88 9.49
C ALA A 74 9.03 -8.31 10.76
N TRP A 75 8.92 -7.53 11.83
CA TRP A 75 9.47 -7.88 13.13
C TRP A 75 8.92 -9.22 13.64
N ALA A 76 7.60 -9.43 13.54
CA ALA A 76 6.95 -10.63 14.06
C ALA A 76 7.25 -11.90 13.25
N LEU A 77 7.26 -11.81 11.91
CA LEU A 77 7.43 -12.97 11.02
C LEU A 77 8.88 -13.30 10.71
N PHE A 78 9.73 -12.29 10.56
CA PHE A 78 11.15 -12.48 10.18
C PHE A 78 12.10 -12.34 11.38
N GLY A 79 11.61 -11.95 12.55
CA GLY A 79 12.42 -11.84 13.76
C GLY A 79 13.52 -10.79 13.68
N GLU A 80 13.38 -9.81 12.78
CA GLU A 80 14.39 -8.77 12.58
C GLU A 80 14.60 -7.97 13.87
N ALA A 81 15.86 -7.82 14.31
CA ALA A 81 16.18 -7.04 15.48
C ALA A 81 15.83 -5.57 15.24
N LEU A 82 14.70 -5.12 15.81
CA LEU A 82 14.29 -3.72 15.80
C LEU A 82 15.34 -2.88 16.53
N THR A 83 16.23 -2.28 15.74
CA THR A 83 17.23 -1.34 16.27
C THR A 83 16.52 -0.11 16.83
N LEU A 84 17.18 0.58 17.76
CA LEU A 84 16.63 1.82 18.35
C LEU A 84 16.26 2.86 17.27
N LEU A 85 17.01 2.87 16.16
CA LEU A 85 16.76 3.73 15.00
C LEU A 85 15.49 3.33 14.23
N GLN A 86 15.22 2.03 14.03
CA GLN A 86 13.98 1.55 13.42
C GLN A 86 12.76 1.86 14.31
N ILE A 87 12.90 1.70 15.63
CA ILE A 87 11.84 2.06 16.57
C ILE A 87 11.55 3.57 16.50
N ALA A 88 12.59 4.40 16.48
CA ALA A 88 12.44 5.84 16.33
C ALA A 88 11.79 6.22 14.98
N GLY A 89 12.23 5.61 13.88
CA GLY A 89 11.63 5.82 12.55
C GLY A 89 10.17 5.39 12.49
N MET A 90 9.83 4.27 13.12
CA MET A 90 8.46 3.76 13.23
C MET A 90 7.59 4.67 14.09
N ALA A 91 8.11 5.20 15.19
CA ALA A 91 7.41 6.18 16.02
C ALA A 91 7.11 7.46 15.22
N ILE A 92 8.11 7.99 14.49
CA ILE A 92 7.93 9.19 13.64
C ILE A 92 6.89 8.93 12.54
N ALA A 93 6.98 7.80 11.85
CA ALA A 93 6.03 7.45 10.79
C ALA A 93 4.61 7.31 11.36
N THR A 94 4.43 6.56 12.45
CA THR A 94 3.12 6.34 13.08
C THR A 94 2.51 7.66 13.58
N LEU A 95 3.33 8.54 14.18
CA LEU A 95 2.90 9.87 14.61
C LEU A 95 2.52 10.76 13.43
N GLY A 96 3.30 10.77 12.36
CA GLY A 96 2.99 11.52 11.14
C GLY A 96 1.65 11.09 10.52
N VAL A 97 1.41 9.78 10.47
CA VAL A 97 0.16 9.19 9.98
C VAL A 97 -1.02 9.53 10.90
N GLY A 98 -0.83 9.43 12.22
CA GLY A 98 -1.84 9.81 13.22
C GLY A 98 -2.23 11.29 13.11
N LEU A 99 -1.27 12.18 12.92
CA LEU A 99 -1.52 13.62 12.72
C LEU A 99 -2.23 13.92 11.38
N ALA A 100 -1.86 13.23 10.30
CA ALA A 100 -2.51 13.37 9.01
C ALA A 100 -3.99 12.94 9.08
N THR A 101 -4.26 11.82 9.75
CA THR A 101 -5.60 11.26 9.91
C THR A 101 -6.47 12.10 10.86
N ALA A 102 -5.92 12.54 11.99
CA ALA A 102 -6.63 13.39 12.96
C ALA A 102 -7.03 14.77 12.40
N ARG A 103 -6.34 15.25 11.35
CA ARG A 103 -6.70 16.48 10.63
C ARG A 103 -7.84 16.27 9.64
N GLN A 104 -8.00 15.08 9.06
CA GLN A 104 -9.12 14.76 8.17
C GLN A 104 -10.45 14.70 8.92
N ASP A 105 -10.48 14.12 10.12
CA ASP A 105 -11.68 14.13 10.98
C ASP A 105 -12.10 15.55 11.40
N ARG A 106 -11.12 16.46 11.60
CA ARG A 106 -11.39 17.87 11.92
C ARG A 106 -11.75 18.74 10.72
N ALA A 107 -11.53 18.28 9.49
CA ALA A 107 -11.84 19.01 8.27
C ALA A 107 -13.29 18.82 7.80
N GLN A 108 -14.08 17.98 8.48
CA GLN A 108 -15.52 17.84 8.23
C GLN A 108 -16.44 18.43 9.34
N PRO A 109 -16.31 19.71 9.75
CA PRO A 109 -17.38 20.41 10.43
C PRO A 109 -18.22 21.19 9.41
N THR A 110 -19.48 20.80 9.26
CA THR A 110 -20.57 21.72 8.87
C THR A 110 -20.67 22.14 7.39
N ARG A 111 -21.11 21.23 6.50
CA ARG A 111 -21.86 21.60 5.28
C ARG A 111 -23.35 21.21 5.32
N ALA A 112 -23.89 20.91 6.50
CA ALA A 112 -25.31 20.60 6.68
C ALA A 112 -26.12 21.81 7.21
N ARG A 113 -25.71 23.04 6.89
CA ARG A 113 -26.43 24.25 7.32
C ARG A 113 -26.36 25.38 6.28
N ALA A 114 -26.94 25.19 5.09
CA ALA A 114 -27.39 26.32 4.25
C ALA A 114 -28.18 25.84 3.01
N SER A 115 -29.50 25.84 3.13
CA SER A 115 -30.58 25.94 2.12
C SER A 115 -31.70 25.00 2.60
N ARG A 116 -32.64 25.44 3.45
CA ARG A 116 -33.77 26.34 3.12
C ARG A 116 -34.35 26.05 1.74
#